data_AF-F9WJY9-F1
#
_entry.id   AF-F9WJY9-F1
#
_cell.length_a   1.000
_cell.length_b   1.000
_cell.length_c   1.000
_cell.angle_alpha   90.00
_cell.angle_beta   90.00
_cell.angle_gamma   90.00
#
_symmetry.space_group_name_H-M   'P 1'
#
loop_
_entity.id
_entity.type
_entity.pdbx_description
1 polymer ?
#
loop_
_entity_poly.entity_id
_entity_poly.type
_entity_poly.pdbx_seq_one_letter_code
_entity_poly.pdbx_strand_id
1 'polypeptide(L)'
;MSLRTVLDRITQGGHYSQAAQVMSDVDIIWSNCEKYNGVESTLAVEARKCKAILADNLERLEGERPAPGAEVDRLVTMLDGVDESVLAALEAYFKREDPTLILGTGDVDLSLLRVKHVRAMKEIVEQAMNGDQL
;
A
#
# COMPACT_ATOMS: atom_id res chain seq x y z
N MET A 1 20.23 5.37 18.89
CA MET A 1 19.27 4.32 18.47
C MET A 1 19.81 3.62 17.24
N SER A 2 19.53 2.33 17.05
CA SER A 2 19.96 1.56 15.88
C SER A 2 18.89 0.54 15.46
N LEU A 3 18.91 0.08 14.21
CA LEU A 3 17.97 -0.94 13.72
C LEU A 3 18.13 -2.27 14.48
N ARG A 4 19.36 -2.64 14.87
CA ARG A 4 19.59 -3.81 15.72
C ARG A 4 18.91 -3.66 17.08
N THR A 5 19.04 -2.51 17.72
CA THR A 5 18.37 -2.24 19.00
C THR A 5 16.86 -2.32 18.88
N VAL A 6 16.27 -1.77 17.82
CA VAL A 6 14.83 -1.88 17.55
C VAL A 6 14.41 -3.34 17.37
N LEU A 7 15.15 -4.11 16.56
CA LEU A 7 14.89 -5.54 16.34
C LEU A 7 15.00 -6.35 17.64
N ASP A 8 16.03 -6.10 18.45
CA ASP A 8 16.22 -6.79 19.73
C ASP A 8 15.05 -6.48 20.68
N ARG A 9 14.56 -5.23 20.71
CA ARG A 9 13.39 -4.85 21.53
C ARG A 9 12.08 -5.47 21.04
N ILE A 10 11.91 -5.62 19.72
CA ILE A 10 10.76 -6.35 19.16
C ILE A 10 10.82 -7.82 19.56
N THR A 11 11.97 -8.46 19.42
CA THR A 11 12.13 -9.90 19.64
C THR A 11 12.09 -10.29 21.12
N GLN A 12 12.62 -9.45 22.01
CA GLN A 12 12.54 -9.65 23.46
C GLN A 12 11.11 -9.48 23.99
N GLY A 13 10.25 -8.76 23.29
CA GLY A 13 8.91 -8.42 23.74
C GLY A 13 8.91 -7.46 24.94
N GLY A 14 7.72 -7.03 25.36
CA GLY A 14 7.53 -6.17 26.54
C GLY A 14 7.98 -4.70 26.39
N HIS A 15 8.79 -4.37 25.38
CA HIS A 15 9.25 -3.00 25.12
C HIS A 15 8.25 -2.17 24.32
N TYR A 16 7.58 -2.78 23.35
CA TYR A 16 6.59 -2.11 22.51
C TYR A 16 5.22 -2.74 22.72
N SER A 17 4.26 -1.91 23.12
CA SER A 17 2.83 -2.24 23.19
C SER A 17 2.08 -1.88 21.90
N GLN A 18 2.65 -0.97 21.09
CA GLN A 18 2.05 -0.45 19.87
C GLN A 18 3.10 -0.25 18.78
N ALA A 19 2.72 -0.46 17.52
CA ALA A 19 3.59 -0.24 16.37
C ALA A 19 4.12 1.21 16.29
N ALA A 20 3.34 2.20 16.77
CA ALA A 20 3.77 3.60 16.82
C ALA A 20 5.04 3.82 17.67
N GLN A 21 5.27 2.98 18.70
CA GLN A 21 6.46 3.08 19.53
C GLN A 21 7.71 2.56 18.80
N VAL A 22 7.55 1.52 17.97
CA VAL A 22 8.61 1.06 17.06
C VAL A 22 8.98 2.18 16.09
N MET A 23 7.97 2.81 15.48
CA MET A 23 8.18 3.91 14.54
C MET A 23 8.87 5.12 15.18
N SER A 24 8.51 5.44 16.42
CA SER A 24 9.17 6.51 17.18
C SER A 24 10.66 6.23 17.39
N ASP A 25 11.04 4.99 17.73
CA ASP A 25 12.45 4.62 17.86
C ASP A 25 13.18 4.65 16.51
N VAL A 26 12.51 4.22 15.43
CA VAL A 26 13.08 4.31 14.08
C VAL A 26 13.33 5.76 13.68
N ASP A 27 12.43 6.69 14.00
CA ASP A 27 12.63 8.13 13.74
C ASP A 27 13.82 8.72 14.51
N ILE A 28 14.11 8.20 15.71
CA ILE A 28 15.30 8.58 16.47
C ILE A 28 16.59 8.15 15.74
N ILE A 29 16.58 7.05 14.96
CA ILE A 29 17.75 6.64 14.17
C ILE A 29 18.07 7.74 13.15
N TRP A 30 17.07 8.19 12.40
CA TRP A 30 17.23 9.22 11.36
C TRP A 30 17.64 10.56 11.99
N SER A 31 16.93 10.98 13.04
CA SER A 31 17.21 12.26 13.71
C SER A 31 18.62 12.31 14.29
N ASN A 32 19.11 11.21 14.87
CA ASN A 32 20.49 11.16 15.37
C ASN A 32 21.51 11.20 14.25
N CYS A 33 21.24 10.53 13.11
CA CYS A 33 22.12 10.56 11.95
C CYS A 33 22.30 12.00 11.44
N GLU A 34 21.20 12.74 11.28
CA GLU A 34 21.23 14.13 10.82
C GLU A 34 21.87 15.07 11.83
N LYS A 35 21.57 14.92 13.13
CA LYS A 35 22.14 15.77 14.19
C LYS A 35 23.66 15.61 14.34
N TYR A 36 24.16 14.37 14.23
CA TYR A 36 25.58 14.10 14.45
C TYR A 36 26.42 14.36 13.19
N ASN A 37 25.92 13.96 12.01
CA ASN A 37 26.69 14.03 10.77
C ASN A 37 26.42 15.31 9.96
N GLY A 38 25.32 16.01 10.23
CA GLY A 38 24.82 17.11 9.41
C GLY A 38 23.92 16.63 8.28
N VAL A 39 22.91 17.45 7.94
CA VAL A 39 21.85 17.11 6.97
C VAL A 39 22.37 16.84 5.55
N GLU A 40 23.49 17.44 5.17
CA GLU A 40 24.12 17.26 3.85
C GLU A 40 25.21 16.17 3.84
N SER A 41 25.43 15.48 4.96
CA SER A 41 26.38 14.37 4.98
C SER A 41 25.90 13.22 4.11
N THR A 42 26.86 12.48 3.54
CA THR A 42 26.57 11.24 2.80
C THR A 42 25.74 10.27 3.64
N LEU A 43 26.03 10.16 4.94
CA LEU A 43 25.27 9.32 5.87
C LEU A 43 23.82 9.80 6.05
N ALA A 44 23.57 11.10 6.13
CA ALA A 44 22.22 11.64 6.21
C ALA A 44 21.43 11.43 4.90
N VAL A 45 22.10 11.53 3.74
CA VAL A 45 21.49 11.23 2.44
C VAL A 45 21.04 9.76 2.38
N GLU A 46 21.90 8.81 2.77
CA GLU A 46 21.52 7.39 2.79
C GLU A 46 20.41 7.12 3.82
N ALA A 47 20.44 7.76 5.00
CA ALA A 47 19.37 7.64 5.99
C ALA A 47 18.02 8.12 5.44
N ARG A 48 17.98 9.20 4.64
CA ARG A 48 16.75 9.66 3.98
C ARG A 48 16.23 8.65 2.96
N LYS A 49 17.11 7.96 2.21
CA LYS A 49 16.68 6.88 1.31
C LYS A 49 16.06 5.72 2.08
N CYS A 50 16.67 5.31 3.20
CA CYS A 50 16.07 4.29 4.07
C CYS A 50 14.70 4.71 4.60
N LYS A 51 14.55 5.97 5.01
CA LYS A 51 13.26 6.53 5.46
C LYS A 51 12.21 6.50 4.35
N ALA A 52 12.58 6.84 3.10
CA ALA A 52 11.68 6.76 1.94
C ALA A 52 11.24 5.31 1.67
N ILE A 53 12.19 4.36 1.64
CA ILE A 53 11.88 2.93 1.45
C ILE A 53 10.95 2.41 2.55
N LEU A 54 11.11 2.86 3.80
CA LEU A 54 10.19 2.49 4.87
C LEU A 54 8.78 3.04 4.63
N ALA A 55 8.66 4.29 4.18
CA ALA A 55 7.37 4.90 3.84
C ALA A 55 6.67 4.12 2.70
N ASP A 56 7.41 3.78 1.64
CA ASP A 56 6.90 3.01 0.51
C ASP A 56 6.40 1.62 0.97
N ASN A 57 7.16 0.97 1.86
CA ASN A 57 6.76 -0.32 2.42
C ASN A 57 5.50 -0.24 3.28
N LEU A 58 5.34 0.85 4.06
CA LEU A 58 4.15 1.08 4.87
C LEU A 58 2.92 1.32 3.97
N GLU A 59 3.07 2.11 2.91
CA GLU A 59 1.98 2.32 1.94
C GLU A 59 1.61 1.00 1.26
N ARG A 60 2.59 0.22 0.81
CA ARG A 60 2.34 -1.09 0.21
C ARG A 60 1.58 -1.99 1.18
N LEU A 61 2.00 -2.05 2.45
CA LEU A 61 1.32 -2.84 3.47
C LEU A 61 -0.12 -2.37 3.72
N GLU A 62 -0.36 -1.07 3.71
CA GLU A 62 -1.72 -0.51 3.79
C GLU A 62 -2.57 -0.95 2.60
N GLY A 63 -2.00 -0.93 1.40
CA GLY A 63 -2.63 -1.42 0.18
C GLY A 63 -3.00 -2.91 0.23
N GLU A 64 -2.28 -3.72 1.01
CA GLU A 64 -2.56 -5.15 1.19
C GLU A 64 -3.71 -5.43 2.17
N ARG A 65 -4.20 -4.44 2.92
CA ARG A 65 -5.30 -4.66 3.87
C ARG A 65 -6.60 -5.00 3.14
N PRO A 66 -7.49 -5.80 3.75
CA PRO A 66 -8.83 -6.01 3.24
C PRO A 66 -9.53 -4.66 3.00
N ALA A 67 -10.16 -4.52 1.84
CA ALA A 67 -10.91 -3.32 1.51
C ALA A 67 -12.11 -3.18 2.47
N PRO A 68 -12.45 -1.97 2.93
CA PRO A 68 -13.67 -1.75 3.69
C PRO A 68 -14.90 -2.12 2.85
N GLY A 69 -15.86 -2.86 3.42
CA GLY A 69 -17.06 -3.29 2.69
C GLY A 69 -17.82 -2.13 2.03
N ALA A 70 -17.93 -0.99 2.72
CA ALA A 70 -18.57 0.20 2.16
C ALA A 70 -17.86 0.77 0.91
N GLU A 71 -16.55 0.55 0.75
CA GLU A 71 -15.85 0.92 -0.47
C GLU A 71 -16.07 -0.08 -1.60
N VAL A 72 -16.15 -1.37 -1.27
CA VAL A 72 -16.48 -2.43 -2.23
C VAL A 72 -17.91 -2.24 -2.75
N ASP A 73 -18.88 -1.94 -1.89
CA ASP A 73 -20.28 -1.71 -2.29
C ASP A 73 -20.42 -0.51 -3.25
N ARG A 74 -19.70 0.58 -2.96
CA ARG A 74 -19.63 1.75 -3.85
C ARG A 74 -19.05 1.37 -5.20
N LEU A 75 -18.00 0.54 -5.19
CA LEU A 75 -17.36 0.10 -6.40
C LEU A 75 -18.28 -0.78 -7.25
N VAL A 76 -19.00 -1.73 -6.64
CA VAL A 76 -20.01 -2.54 -7.34
C VAL A 76 -21.07 -1.65 -7.99
N THR A 77 -21.51 -0.60 -7.29
CA THR A 77 -22.45 0.38 -7.85
C THR A 77 -21.85 1.15 -9.03
N MET A 78 -20.57 1.53 -8.96
CA MET A 78 -19.87 2.22 -10.05
C MET A 78 -19.67 1.33 -11.27
N LEU A 79 -19.55 0.01 -11.08
CA LEU A 79 -19.42 -0.96 -12.16
C LEU A 79 -20.75 -1.32 -12.82
N ASP A 80 -21.88 -0.90 -12.25
CA ASP A 80 -23.18 -1.16 -12.85
C ASP A 80 -23.33 -0.33 -14.14
N GLY A 81 -23.43 -1.01 -15.27
CA GLY A 81 -23.56 -0.38 -16.58
C GLY A 81 -22.27 0.19 -17.17
N VAL A 82 -21.08 -0.21 -16.68
CA VAL A 82 -19.82 0.12 -17.37
C VAL A 82 -19.68 -0.67 -18.67
N ASP A 83 -19.00 -0.08 -19.65
CA ASP A 83 -18.79 -0.70 -20.95
C ASP A 83 -17.86 -1.92 -20.88
N GLU A 84 -17.99 -2.80 -21.89
CA GLU A 84 -17.19 -4.02 -22.04
C GLU A 84 -15.68 -3.74 -22.04
N SER A 85 -15.26 -2.58 -22.54
CA SER A 85 -13.85 -2.14 -22.54
C SER A 85 -13.29 -1.97 -21.11
N VAL A 86 -14.11 -1.49 -20.18
CA VAL A 86 -13.76 -1.34 -18.76
C VAL A 86 -13.66 -2.70 -18.10
N LEU A 87 -14.62 -3.59 -18.36
CA LEU A 87 -14.60 -4.96 -17.85
C LEU A 87 -13.33 -5.72 -18.33
N ALA A 88 -12.96 -5.58 -19.60
CA ALA A 88 -11.74 -6.16 -20.15
C ALA A 88 -10.47 -5.60 -19.49
N ALA A 89 -10.43 -4.29 -19.20
CA ALA A 89 -9.30 -3.65 -18.51
C ALA A 89 -9.16 -4.15 -17.06
N LEU A 90 -10.28 -4.30 -16.35
CA LEU A 90 -10.31 -4.87 -15.00
C LEU A 90 -9.85 -6.33 -14.99
N GLU A 91 -10.31 -7.14 -15.95
CA GLU A 91 -9.86 -8.53 -16.08
C GLU A 91 -8.35 -8.61 -16.34
N ALA A 92 -7.83 -7.78 -17.25
CA ALA A 92 -6.39 -7.70 -17.53
C ALA A 92 -5.58 -7.28 -16.29
N TYR A 93 -6.11 -6.36 -15.49
CA TYR A 93 -5.53 -5.95 -14.22
C TYR A 93 -5.42 -7.15 -13.26
N PHE A 94 -6.52 -7.88 -13.00
CA PHE A 94 -6.50 -9.01 -12.06
C PHE A 94 -5.61 -10.15 -12.53
N LYS A 95 -5.62 -10.47 -13.83
CA LYS A 95 -4.69 -11.47 -14.41
C LYS A 95 -3.22 -11.11 -14.22
N ARG A 96 -2.88 -9.83 -14.11
CA ARG A 96 -1.50 -9.38 -13.90
C ARG A 96 -1.13 -9.26 -12.44
N GLU A 97 -1.97 -8.61 -11.65
CA GLU A 97 -1.65 -8.22 -10.27
C GLU A 97 -2.00 -9.29 -9.24
N ASP A 98 -3.13 -9.97 -9.42
CA ASP A 98 -3.59 -11.00 -8.49
C ASP A 98 -4.58 -11.99 -9.14
N PRO A 99 -4.07 -13.00 -9.86
CA PRO A 99 -4.91 -14.00 -10.52
C PRO A 99 -5.74 -14.84 -9.54
N THR A 100 -5.36 -14.87 -8.25
CA THR A 100 -6.02 -15.72 -7.26
C THR A 100 -7.42 -15.24 -6.90
N LEU A 101 -7.73 -13.97 -7.22
CA LEU A 101 -9.05 -13.39 -7.05
C LEU A 101 -10.04 -13.80 -8.14
N ILE A 102 -9.58 -14.43 -9.22
CA ILE A 102 -10.44 -14.91 -10.30
C ILE A 102 -10.93 -16.31 -9.94
N LEU A 103 -12.24 -16.43 -9.74
CA LEU A 103 -12.92 -17.69 -9.45
C LEU A 103 -12.92 -18.60 -10.70
N GLY A 104 -13.14 -19.90 -10.49
CA GLY A 104 -13.24 -20.86 -11.60
C GLY A 104 -14.39 -20.57 -12.58
N THR A 105 -15.35 -19.72 -12.20
CA THR A 105 -16.44 -19.22 -13.06
C THR A 105 -16.01 -18.06 -13.97
N GLY A 106 -14.84 -17.45 -13.71
CA GLY A 106 -14.38 -16.22 -14.36
C GLY A 106 -14.72 -14.94 -13.59
N ASP A 107 -15.55 -15.03 -12.54
CA ASP A 107 -15.92 -13.88 -11.70
C ASP A 107 -14.79 -13.51 -10.72
N VAL A 108 -14.77 -12.24 -10.27
CA VAL A 108 -13.83 -11.78 -9.24
C VAL A 108 -14.42 -11.98 -7.85
N ASP A 109 -13.65 -12.58 -6.93
CA ASP A 109 -14.02 -12.70 -5.53
C ASP A 109 -13.90 -11.34 -4.81
N LEU A 110 -15.01 -10.63 -4.74
CA LEU A 110 -15.10 -9.32 -4.11
C LEU A 110 -14.80 -9.34 -2.60
N SER A 111 -14.94 -10.50 -1.94
CA SER A 111 -14.73 -10.64 -0.49
C SER A 111 -13.26 -10.61 -0.11
N LEU A 112 -12.38 -10.92 -1.07
CA LEU A 112 -10.93 -10.96 -0.90
C LEU A 112 -10.24 -9.69 -1.43
N LEU A 113 -11.01 -8.70 -1.87
CA LEU A 113 -10.45 -7.44 -2.34
C LEU A 113 -9.67 -6.73 -1.24
N ARG A 114 -8.53 -6.20 -1.67
CA ARG A 114 -7.61 -5.39 -0.87
C ARG A 114 -7.74 -3.93 -1.28
N VAL A 115 -7.31 -3.02 -0.40
CA VAL A 115 -7.36 -1.57 -0.65
C VAL A 115 -6.69 -1.21 -1.98
N LYS A 116 -5.56 -1.84 -2.32
CA LYS A 116 -4.86 -1.61 -3.61
C LYS A 116 -5.70 -1.99 -4.83
N HIS A 117 -6.52 -3.04 -4.73
CA HIS A 117 -7.38 -3.48 -5.82
C HIS A 117 -8.52 -2.48 -6.02
N VAL A 118 -9.20 -2.08 -4.94
CA VAL A 118 -10.26 -1.06 -5.02
C VAL A 118 -9.74 0.26 -5.59
N ARG A 119 -8.53 0.69 -5.20
CA ARG A 119 -7.89 1.90 -5.77
C ARG A 119 -7.69 1.76 -7.28
N ALA A 120 -7.05 0.67 -7.72
CA ALA A 120 -6.80 0.44 -9.15
C ALA A 120 -8.08 0.32 -9.98
N MET A 121 -9.12 -0.33 -9.43
CA MET A 121 -10.41 -0.44 -10.11
C MET A 121 -11.07 0.93 -10.30
N LYS A 122 -11.04 1.81 -9.27
CA LYS A 122 -11.53 3.19 -9.39
C LYS A 122 -10.77 3.96 -10.47
N GLU A 123 -9.44 3.86 -10.48
CA GLU A 123 -8.60 4.52 -11.48
C GLU A 123 -8.92 4.05 -12.91
N ILE A 124 -9.13 2.74 -13.12
CA ILE A 124 -9.52 2.18 -14.42
C ILE A 124 -10.87 2.73 -14.88
N VAL A 125 -11.86 2.77 -13.98
CA VAL A 125 -13.20 3.31 -14.29
C VAL A 125 -13.12 4.79 -14.62
N GLU A 126 -12.40 5.59 -13.81
CA GLU A 126 -12.22 7.02 -14.04
C GLU A 126 -11.50 7.32 -15.36
N GLN A 127 -10.47 6.54 -15.71
CA GLN A 127 -9.76 6.69 -16.98
C GLN A 127 -10.67 6.41 -18.18
N ALA A 128 -11.53 5.39 -18.10
CA ALA A 128 -12.48 5.08 -19.16
C ALA A 128 -13.53 6.18 -19.33
N MET A 129 -14.11 6.69 -18.23
CA MET A 129 -15.10 7.77 -18.27
C MET A 129 -14.53 9.08 -18.84
N ASN A 130 -13.25 9.36 -18.60
CA ASN A 130 -12.58 10.55 -19.13
C ASN A 130 -12.08 10.36 -20.58
N GLY A 131 -11.89 9.11 -21.03
CA GLY A 131 -11.47 8.77 -22.39
C GLY A 131 -12.56 8.98 -23.45
N ASP A 132 -13.83 8.96 -23.06
CA ASP A 132 -14.99 9.21 -23.94
C ASP A 132 -15.25 10.71 -24.22
N GLN A 133 -14.41 11.63 -23.73
CA GLN A 133 -14.56 13.08 -23.92
C GLN A 133 -13.71 13.67 -25.06
N LEU A 134 -13.11 12.87 -25.95
CA LEU A 134 -12.30 13.37 -27.08
C LEU A 134 -12.78 12.87 -28.45
#